data_AF-A0A1W9P756-F1
#
_entry.id   AF-A0A1W9P756-F1
#
_cell.length_a   1.000
_cell.length_b   1.000
_cell.length_c   1.000
_cell.angle_alpha   90.00
_cell.angle_beta   90.00
_cell.angle_gamma   90.00
#
_symmetry.space_group_name_H-M   'P 1'
#
loop_
_entity.id
_entity.type
_entity.pdbx_description
1 polymer ?
#
loop_
_entity_poly.entity_id
_entity_poly.type
_entity_poly.pdbx_seq_one_letter_code
_entity_poly.pdbx_strand_id
1 'polypeptide(L)'
;MRHQQYKQLISAYFDGELSPEQKSQLEEHLKHCAECRAEFQEARQFESLMATFSLPQPSEEVWTMYWSSIYNRLERKLGWIFLSIGAIILLFYGAYKLVEGIIHDPSLPLVLKMGILSFLGGMVVLLVSFLREKLFLRQRERYKEVEQ
;
A
#
# COMPACT_ATOMS: atom_id res chain seq x y z
N MET A 1 -19.85 -46.53 20.68
CA MET A 1 -18.58 -45.80 20.48
C MET A 1 -18.93 -44.35 20.14
N ARG A 2 -18.15 -43.35 20.59
CA ARG A 2 -18.50 -41.93 20.34
C ARG A 2 -18.08 -41.52 18.92
N HIS A 3 -18.92 -41.81 17.93
CA HIS A 3 -18.70 -41.46 16.52
C HIS A 3 -18.40 -39.96 16.32
N GLN A 4 -19.00 -39.09 17.14
CA GLN A 4 -18.78 -37.64 17.13
C GLN A 4 -17.31 -37.24 17.31
N GLN A 5 -16.53 -37.99 18.10
CA GLN A 5 -15.09 -37.72 18.28
C GLN A 5 -14.31 -38.03 17.01
N TYR A 6 -14.69 -39.08 16.27
CA TYR A 6 -14.04 -39.42 15.01
C TYR A 6 -14.43 -38.47 13.87
N LYS A 7 -15.64 -37.89 13.89
CA LYS A 7 -16.01 -36.82 12.93
C LYS A 7 -15.09 -35.60 13.07
N GLN A 8 -14.74 -35.23 14.30
CA GLN A 8 -13.77 -34.16 14.56
C GLN A 8 -12.37 -34.52 14.05
N LEU A 9 -11.93 -35.76 14.26
CA LEU A 9 -10.65 -36.25 13.73
C LEU A 9 -10.62 -36.28 12.19
N ILE A 10 -11.75 -36.59 11.54
CA ILE A 10 -11.88 -36.53 10.08
C ILE A 10 -11.69 -35.10 9.58
N SER A 11 -12.32 -34.09 10.19
CA SER A 11 -12.08 -32.68 9.82
C SER A 11 -10.62 -32.29 9.99
N ALA A 12 -10.06 -32.56 11.18
CA ALA A 12 -8.66 -32.24 11.49
C ALA A 12 -7.66 -32.96 10.56
N TYR A 13 -8.03 -34.11 9.97
CA TYR A 13 -7.22 -34.80 8.96
C TYR A 13 -7.03 -33.95 7.71
N PHE A 14 -8.12 -33.36 7.19
CA PHE A 14 -8.07 -32.53 5.98
C PHE A 14 -7.45 -31.15 6.24
N ASP A 15 -7.56 -30.65 7.47
CA ASP A 15 -6.90 -29.41 7.89
C ASP A 15 -5.38 -29.60 8.19
N GLY A 16 -4.90 -30.85 8.25
CA GLY A 16 -3.50 -31.16 8.54
C GLY A 16 -3.10 -31.04 10.02
N GLU A 17 -4.07 -31.02 10.93
CA GLU A 17 -3.88 -30.75 12.36
C GLU A 17 -3.77 -32.01 13.24
N LEU A 18 -3.78 -33.21 12.65
CA LEU A 18 -3.69 -34.47 13.40
C LEU A 18 -2.26 -34.81 13.84
N SER A 19 -2.12 -35.21 15.11
CA SER A 19 -0.91 -35.86 15.59
C SER A 19 -0.76 -37.29 15.03
N PRO A 20 0.46 -37.87 15.02
CA PRO A 20 0.69 -39.26 14.57
C PRO A 20 -0.18 -40.28 15.31
N GLU A 21 -0.39 -40.08 16.61
CA GLU A 21 -1.19 -40.94 17.47
C GLU A 21 -2.68 -40.86 17.09
N GLN A 22 -3.18 -39.65 16.86
CA GLN A 22 -4.58 -39.43 16.46
C GLN A 22 -4.86 -39.98 15.06
N LYS A 23 -3.89 -39.89 14.15
CA LYS A 23 -3.99 -40.47 12.82
C LYS A 23 -4.10 -42.00 12.87
N SER A 24 -3.27 -42.66 13.67
CA SER A 24 -3.34 -44.11 13.89
C SER A 24 -4.69 -44.53 14.49
N GLN A 25 -5.21 -43.77 15.46
CA GLN A 25 -6.54 -44.01 16.05
C GLN A 25 -7.67 -43.88 15.03
N LEU A 26 -7.61 -42.84 14.17
CA LEU A 26 -8.59 -42.64 13.11
C LEU A 26 -8.54 -43.78 12.08
N GLU A 27 -7.35 -44.16 11.62
CA GLU A 27 -7.16 -45.26 10.66
C GLU A 27 -7.68 -46.60 11.18
N GLU A 28 -7.44 -46.90 12.46
CA GLU A 28 -7.97 -48.11 13.07
C GLU A 28 -9.50 -48.07 13.17
N HIS A 29 -10.09 -46.92 13.53
CA HIS A 29 -11.54 -46.78 13.58
C HIS A 29 -12.21 -46.93 12.21
N LEU A 30 -11.60 -46.39 11.14
CA LEU A 30 -12.10 -46.49 9.78
C LEU A 30 -12.17 -47.95 9.28
N LYS A 31 -11.37 -48.87 9.83
CA LYS A 31 -11.45 -50.31 9.51
C LYS A 31 -12.69 -50.98 10.10
N HIS A 32 -13.14 -50.53 11.26
CA HIS A 32 -14.24 -51.17 12.01
C HIS A 32 -15.58 -50.44 11.91
N CYS A 33 -15.60 -49.18 11.48
CA CYS A 33 -16.82 -48.38 11.37
C CYS A 33 -17.15 -48.01 9.92
N ALA A 34 -18.30 -48.47 9.41
CA ALA A 34 -18.77 -48.15 8.07
C ALA A 34 -19.28 -46.70 7.93
N GLU A 35 -19.91 -46.15 8.98
CA GLU A 35 -20.43 -44.77 8.98
C GLU A 35 -19.30 -43.75 8.84
N CYS A 36 -18.28 -43.80 9.70
CA CYS A 36 -17.14 -42.90 9.63
C CYS A 36 -16.32 -43.09 8.35
N ARG A 37 -16.33 -44.30 7.76
CA ARG A 37 -15.69 -44.55 6.45
C ARG A 37 -16.43 -43.83 5.32
N ALA A 38 -17.76 -43.83 5.34
CA ALA A 38 -18.56 -43.11 4.35
C ALA A 38 -18.30 -41.59 4.43
N GLU A 39 -18.31 -41.02 5.64
CA GLU A 39 -18.02 -39.59 5.85
C GLU A 39 -16.61 -39.19 5.40
N PHE A 40 -15.60 -40.02 5.71
CA PHE A 40 -14.23 -39.78 5.26
C PHE A 40 -14.12 -39.78 3.73
N GLN A 41 -14.85 -40.66 3.05
CA GLN A 41 -14.87 -40.72 1.59
C GLN A 41 -15.56 -39.49 0.96
N GLU A 42 -16.64 -39.02 1.55
CA GLU A 42 -17.36 -37.83 1.09
C GLU A 42 -16.48 -36.57 1.20
N ALA A 43 -15.84 -36.36 2.36
CA ALA A 43 -14.92 -35.26 2.56
C ALA A 43 -13.72 -35.31 1.59
N ARG A 44 -13.19 -36.51 1.30
CA ARG A 44 -12.11 -36.71 0.33
C ARG A 44 -12.52 -36.40 -1.11
N GLN A 45 -13.76 -36.70 -1.49
CA GLN A 45 -14.29 -36.34 -2.80
C GLN A 45 -14.44 -34.83 -2.95
N PHE A 46 -14.87 -34.14 -1.89
CA PHE A 46 -14.96 -32.68 -1.89
C PHE A 46 -13.58 -32.03 -2.03
N GLU A 47 -12.58 -32.50 -1.28
CA GLU A 47 -11.20 -32.02 -1.39
C GLU A 47 -10.64 -32.18 -2.81
N SER A 48 -10.87 -33.34 -3.45
CA SER A 48 -10.36 -33.58 -4.81
C SER A 48 -11.03 -32.71 -5.88
N LEU A 49 -12.32 -32.41 -5.71
CA LEU A 49 -13.04 -31.46 -6.56
C LEU A 49 -12.46 -30.05 -6.37
N MET A 50 -12.26 -29.60 -5.13
CA MET A 50 -11.66 -28.29 -4.85
C MET A 50 -10.21 -28.18 -5.35
N ALA A 51 -9.42 -29.25 -5.28
CA ALA A 51 -8.07 -29.29 -5.84
C ALA A 51 -8.07 -29.07 -7.37
N THR A 52 -9.12 -29.53 -8.06
CA THR A 52 -9.30 -29.30 -9.51
C THR A 52 -9.64 -27.84 -9.83
N PHE A 53 -10.30 -27.14 -8.90
CA PHE A 53 -10.62 -25.71 -9.00
C PHE A 53 -9.55 -24.80 -8.41
N SER A 54 -8.33 -25.31 -8.16
CA SER A 54 -7.22 -24.52 -7.61
C SER A 54 -7.06 -23.21 -8.37
N LEU A 55 -7.47 -22.12 -7.71
CA LEU A 55 -7.32 -20.77 -8.23
C LEU A 55 -5.82 -20.58 -8.50
N PRO A 56 -5.42 -20.13 -9.70
CA PRO A 56 -4.01 -19.91 -9.99
C PRO A 56 -3.45 -18.96 -8.92
N GLN A 57 -2.45 -19.43 -8.17
CA GLN A 57 -1.72 -18.54 -7.28
C GLN A 57 -1.12 -17.43 -8.15
N PRO A 58 -1.30 -16.14 -7.78
CA PRO A 58 -0.72 -15.05 -8.54
C PRO A 58 0.80 -15.27 -8.59
N SER A 59 1.36 -15.32 -9.80
CA SER A 59 2.79 -15.51 -10.00
C SER A 59 3.58 -14.38 -9.31
N GLU A 60 4.83 -14.65 -8.90
CA GLU A 60 5.70 -13.64 -8.27
C GLU A 60 5.87 -12.38 -9.14
N GLU A 61 5.72 -12.50 -10.46
CA GLU A 61 5.70 -11.39 -11.42
C GLU A 61 4.54 -10.41 -11.18
N VAL A 62 3.35 -10.91 -10.81
CA VAL A 62 2.21 -10.05 -10.47
C VAL A 62 2.48 -9.29 -9.18
N TRP A 63 3.15 -9.94 -8.23
CA TRP A 63 3.51 -9.33 -6.93
C TRP A 63 4.52 -8.18 -7.11
N THR A 64 5.56 -8.39 -7.90
CA THR A 64 6.58 -7.35 -8.21
C THR A 64 6.00 -6.18 -9.01
N MET A 65 5.07 -6.44 -9.93
CA MET A 65 4.42 -5.38 -10.72
C MET A 65 3.46 -4.53 -9.87
N TYR A 66 2.75 -5.14 -8.92
CA TYR A 66 1.87 -4.43 -7.99
C TYR A 66 2.66 -3.49 -7.07
N TRP A 67 3.73 -3.97 -6.44
CA TRP A 67 4.53 -3.17 -5.50
C TRP A 67 5.28 -2.02 -6.17
N SER A 68 5.87 -2.25 -7.35
CA SER A 68 6.65 -1.21 -8.05
C SER A 68 5.80 -0.03 -8.54
N SER A 69 4.54 -0.28 -8.93
CA SER A 69 3.64 0.76 -9.43
C SER A 69 3.06 1.66 -8.33
N ILE A 70 2.88 1.11 -7.12
CA ILE A 70 2.35 1.82 -5.96
C ILE A 70 3.44 2.63 -5.26
N TYR A 71 4.62 2.04 -4.99
CA TYR A 71 5.68 2.71 -4.25
C TYR A 71 6.27 3.92 -5.00
N ASN A 72 6.64 3.74 -6.27
CA ASN A 72 7.29 4.81 -7.05
C ASN A 72 6.38 6.02 -7.31
N ARG A 73 5.06 5.81 -7.30
CA ARG A 73 4.07 6.85 -7.60
C ARG A 73 3.68 7.65 -6.36
N LEU A 74 3.70 7.02 -5.18
CA LEU A 74 3.44 7.67 -3.90
C LEU A 74 4.63 8.48 -3.41
N GLU A 75 5.84 7.93 -3.47
CA GLU A 75 7.05 8.59 -2.96
C GLU A 75 7.29 9.93 -3.66
N ARG A 76 7.18 9.95 -5.00
CA ARG A 76 7.37 11.18 -5.78
C ARG A 76 6.29 12.22 -5.48
N LYS A 77 5.02 11.82 -5.34
CA LYS A 77 3.94 12.77 -5.04
C LYS A 77 4.08 13.36 -3.63
N LEU A 78 4.40 12.52 -2.64
CA LEU A 78 4.61 12.96 -1.27
C LEU A 78 5.83 13.86 -1.15
N GLY A 79 6.95 13.53 -1.80
CA GLY A 79 8.15 14.37 -1.82
C GLY A 79 7.87 15.79 -2.33
N TRP A 80 7.10 15.94 -3.40
CA TRP A 80 6.72 17.27 -3.92
C TRP A 80 5.78 18.04 -2.99
N ILE A 81 4.86 17.35 -2.31
CA ILE A 81 3.96 17.97 -1.33
C ILE A 81 4.78 18.52 -0.16
N PHE A 82 5.64 17.70 0.44
CA PHE A 82 6.48 18.12 1.55
C PHE A 82 7.46 19.25 1.16
N LEU A 83 8.09 19.16 -0.02
CA LEU A 83 9.00 20.19 -0.51
C LEU A 83 8.27 21.52 -0.76
N SER A 84 7.06 21.49 -1.33
CA SER A 84 6.25 22.69 -1.57
C SER A 84 5.84 23.34 -0.25
N ILE A 85 5.38 22.55 0.72
CA ILE A 85 4.98 23.04 2.05
C ILE A 85 6.19 23.65 2.78
N GLY A 86 7.33 22.95 2.79
CA GLY A 86 8.55 23.44 3.41
C GLY A 86 9.03 24.75 2.79
N ALA A 87 9.02 24.85 1.45
CA ALA A 87 9.37 26.07 0.74
C ALA A 87 8.44 27.24 1.12
N ILE A 88 7.12 27.01 1.14
CA ILE A 88 6.14 28.03 1.52
C ILE A 88 6.41 28.54 2.95
N ILE A 89 6.63 27.64 3.90
CA ILE A 89 6.89 28.00 5.31
C ILE A 89 8.17 28.82 5.41
N LEU A 90 9.27 28.36 4.81
CA LEU A 90 10.56 29.08 4.86
C LEU A 90 10.47 30.47 4.22
N LEU A 91 9.77 30.58 3.10
CA LEU A 91 9.63 31.83 2.37
C LEU A 91 8.70 32.80 3.12
N PHE A 92 7.63 32.29 3.74
CA PHE A 92 6.77 33.09 4.60
C PHE A 92 7.51 33.58 5.85
N TYR A 93 8.29 32.71 6.50
CA TYR A 93 9.12 33.09 7.64
C TYR A 93 10.20 34.10 7.27
N GLY A 94 10.88 33.90 6.13
CA GLY A 94 11.86 34.85 5.59
C GLY A 94 11.23 36.20 5.28
N ALA A 95 10.05 36.21 4.65
CA ALA A 95 9.29 37.43 4.41
C ALA A 95 8.89 38.13 5.71
N TYR A 96 8.41 37.38 6.71
CA TYR A 96 8.12 37.90 8.05
C TYR A 96 9.35 38.56 8.68
N LYS A 97 10.53 37.93 8.60
CA LYS A 97 11.79 38.48 9.13
C LYS A 97 12.24 39.74 8.40
N LEU A 98 12.11 39.78 7.07
CA LEU A 98 12.37 41.00 6.29
C LEU A 98 11.42 42.12 6.69
N VAL A 99 10.15 41.80 6.88
CA VAL A 99 9.13 42.77 7.29
C VAL A 99 9.36 43.26 8.71
N GLU A 100 9.73 42.40 9.65
CA GLU A 100 10.13 42.78 11.02
C GLU A 100 11.31 43.79 10.98
N GLY A 101 12.34 43.51 10.18
CA GLY A 101 13.48 44.42 10.00
C GLY A 101 13.11 45.76 9.34
N ILE A 102 12.18 45.74 8.38
CA ILE A 102 11.68 46.93 7.67
C ILE A 102 10.67 47.73 8.51
N ILE A 103 9.88 47.08 9.37
CA ILE A 103 8.89 47.73 10.24
C ILE A 103 9.58 48.55 11.33
N HIS A 104 10.72 48.08 11.84
CA HIS A 104 11.53 48.83 12.78
C HIS A 104 12.23 50.06 12.18
N ASP A 105 12.26 50.19 10.85
CA ASP A 105 12.80 51.35 10.16
C ASP A 105 11.69 52.42 9.93
N PRO A 106 11.77 53.61 10.57
CA PRO A 106 10.73 54.64 10.52
C PRO A 106 10.61 55.34 9.17
N SER A 107 11.58 55.14 8.28
CA SER A 107 11.76 55.91 7.04
C SER A 107 10.90 55.44 5.86
N LEU A 108 10.27 54.26 5.96
CA LEU A 108 9.60 53.61 4.83
C LEU A 108 8.07 53.75 4.84
N PRO A 109 7.44 54.21 3.73
CA PRO A 109 5.99 54.30 3.60
C PRO A 109 5.28 52.93 3.72
N LEU A 110 4.15 52.89 4.42
CA LEU A 110 3.34 51.68 4.65
C LEU A 110 2.92 50.95 3.38
N VAL A 111 2.61 51.69 2.30
CA VAL A 111 2.20 51.13 1.00
C VAL A 111 3.32 50.28 0.39
N LEU A 112 4.57 50.72 0.54
CA LEU A 112 5.74 50.04 -0.03
C LEU A 112 6.04 48.74 0.71
N LYS A 113 5.81 48.71 2.03
CA LYS A 113 5.91 47.50 2.87
C LYS A 113 4.92 46.43 2.43
N MET A 114 3.66 46.81 2.22
CA MET A 114 2.59 45.91 1.76
C MET A 114 2.84 45.38 0.33
N GLY A 115 3.35 46.24 -0.56
CA GLY A 115 3.68 45.88 -1.93
C GLY A 115 4.81 44.84 -2.03
N ILE A 116 5.88 45.00 -1.23
CA ILE A 116 6.98 44.03 -1.20
C ILE A 116 6.50 42.67 -0.68
N LEU A 117 5.65 42.66 0.35
CA LEU A 117 5.14 41.44 0.97
C LEU A 117 4.24 40.64 0.01
N SER A 118 3.32 41.32 -0.69
CA SER A 118 2.46 40.65 -1.67
C SER A 118 3.23 40.18 -2.90
N PHE A 119 4.23 40.94 -3.36
CA PHE A 119 5.08 40.58 -4.48
C PHE A 119 5.94 39.35 -4.17
N LEU A 120 6.59 39.32 -2.99
CA LEU A 120 7.36 38.16 -2.55
C LEU A 120 6.46 36.94 -2.41
N GLY A 121 5.30 37.07 -1.77
CA GLY A 121 4.33 35.96 -1.64
C GLY A 121 3.87 35.41 -2.99
N GLY A 122 3.53 36.29 -3.93
CA GLY A 122 3.11 35.90 -5.29
C GLY A 122 4.23 35.21 -6.08
N MET A 123 5.46 35.73 -5.99
CA MET A 123 6.63 35.14 -6.64
C MET A 123 6.89 33.72 -6.13
N VAL A 124 6.74 33.50 -4.84
CA VAL A 124 6.93 32.19 -4.20
C VAL A 124 5.91 31.18 -4.70
N VAL A 125 4.63 31.55 -4.73
CA VAL A 125 3.55 30.69 -5.24
C VAL A 125 3.78 30.32 -6.71
N LEU A 126 4.18 31.31 -7.52
CA LEU A 126 4.48 31.10 -8.94
C LEU A 126 5.70 30.21 -9.14
N LEU A 127 6.79 30.42 -8.39
CA LEU A 127 7.99 29.58 -8.48
C LEU A 127 7.69 28.13 -8.09
N VAL A 128 6.99 27.90 -6.98
CA VAL A 128 6.60 26.55 -6.56
C VAL A 128 5.70 25.88 -7.60
N SER A 129 4.73 26.61 -8.17
CA SER A 129 3.85 26.10 -9.22
C SER A 129 4.61 25.76 -10.49
N PHE A 130 5.49 26.66 -10.94
CA PHE A 130 6.28 26.50 -12.16
C PHE A 130 7.31 25.37 -12.04
N LEU A 131 8.02 25.26 -10.91
CA LEU A 131 8.95 24.15 -10.68
C LEU A 131 8.23 22.81 -10.71
N ARG A 132 7.06 22.74 -10.07
CA ARG A 132 6.22 21.53 -10.08
C ARG A 132 5.79 21.16 -11.50
N GLU A 133 5.31 22.12 -12.27
CA GLU A 133 4.83 21.91 -13.64
C GLU A 133 5.97 21.48 -14.58
N LYS A 134 7.09 22.19 -14.55
CA LYS A 134 8.24 21.92 -15.42
C LYS A 134 8.88 20.55 -15.16
N LEU A 135 8.94 20.12 -13.89
CA LEU A 135 9.49 18.82 -13.53
C LEU A 135 8.52 17.67 -13.84
N PHE A 136 7.21 17.91 -13.75
CA PHE A 136 6.20 16.94 -14.17
C PHE A 136 6.20 16.72 -15.69
N LEU A 137 6.32 17.81 -16.47
CA LEU A 137 6.40 17.75 -17.94
C LEU A 137 7.66 17.01 -18.42
N ARG A 138 8.82 17.28 -17.80
CA ARG A 138 10.09 16.60 -18.14
C ARG A 138 10.06 15.08 -17.90
N GLN A 139 9.27 14.61 -16.94
CA GLN A 139 9.06 13.16 -16.78
C GLN A 139 8.14 12.59 -17.86
N ARG A 140 7.10 13.31 -18.28
CA ARG A 140 6.16 12.83 -19.32
C ARG A 140 6.80 12.74 -20.71
N GLU A 141 7.72 13.63 -21.06
CA GLU A 141 8.47 13.53 -22.33
C GLU A 141 9.37 12.28 -22.36
N ARG A 142 9.99 11.91 -21.23
CA ARG A 142 10.88 10.73 -21.14
C ARG A 142 10.16 9.37 -21.24
N TYR A 143 8.84 9.33 -21.06
CA TYR A 143 8.05 8.10 -21.25
C TYR A 143 7.56 7.93 -22.68
N LYS A 144 7.56 8.99 -23.51
CA LYS A 144 7.22 8.87 -24.94
C LYS A 144 8.33 8.21 -25.77
N GLU A 145 9.58 8.25 -25.30
CA GLU A 145 10.72 7.66 -26.01
C GLU A 145 10.86 6.15 -25.84
N VAL A 146 10.09 5.51 -24.94
CA VAL A 146 10.18 4.07 -24.64
C VAL A 146 9.07 3.25 -25.33
N GLU A 147 8.16 3.92 -26.05
CA GLU A 147 7.04 3.29 -26.78
C GLU A 147 7.23 3.26 -28.31
N GLN A 148 8.45 3.54 -28.81
CA GLN A 148 8.78 3.41 -30.24
C GLN A 148 9.77 2.27 -30.51
#